data_AF-A0A846EX47-F1
#
_entry.id   AF-A0A846EX47-F1
#
_cell.length_a   1.000
_cell.length_b   1.000
_cell.length_c   1.000
_cell.angle_alpha   90.00
_cell.angle_beta   90.00
_cell.angle_gamma   90.00
#
_symmetry.space_group_name_H-M   'P 1'
#
loop_
_entity.id
_entity.type
_entity.pdbx_description
1 polymer ?
#
loop_
_entity_poly.entity_id
_entity_poly.type
_entity_poly.pdbx_seq_one_letter_code
_entity_poly.pdbx_strand_id
1 'polypeptide(L)'
;MDTPKPDTPLYNHPLPKIEEWLQENGCQQNSEKLHCWWVEKPTWKAELSLDIDQLTVRYVDASDNGDDIQRSFKYSLSRQDLEEAIFCGP
;
A
#
# COMPACT_ATOMS: atom_id res chain seq x y z
N MET A 1 -1.74 -19.45 -3.97
CA MET A 1 -0.73 -18.89 -3.06
C MET A 1 -1.48 -18.14 -1.97
N ASP A 2 -0.96 -18.13 -0.74
CA ASP A 2 -1.71 -17.79 0.49
C ASP A 2 -1.43 -16.35 0.93
N THR A 3 -2.23 -15.41 0.43
CA THR A 3 -2.19 -14.01 0.88
C THR A 3 -2.47 -13.89 2.38
N PRO A 4 -1.97 -12.83 3.05
CA PRO A 4 -2.32 -12.53 4.43
C PRO A 4 -3.85 -12.50 4.58
N LYS A 5 -4.40 -13.11 5.63
CA LYS A 5 -5.87 -13.21 5.80
C LYS A 5 -6.50 -11.80 5.90
N PRO A 6 -7.71 -11.58 5.32
CA PRO A 6 -8.33 -10.26 5.22
C PRO A 6 -8.61 -9.66 6.59
N ASP A 7 -9.06 -10.53 7.49
CA ASP A 7 -9.61 -10.22 8.80
C ASP A 7 -8.53 -10.02 9.87
N THR A 8 -7.26 -10.26 9.50
CA THR A 8 -6.14 -10.17 10.44
C THR A 8 -5.31 -8.92 10.19
N PRO A 9 -4.82 -8.27 11.26
CA PRO A 9 -3.94 -7.11 11.14
C PRO A 9 -2.70 -7.42 10.31
N LEU A 10 -2.22 -6.44 9.54
CA LEU A 10 -1.03 -6.60 8.70
C LEU A 10 0.21 -7.00 9.53
N TYR A 11 0.35 -6.49 10.76
CA TYR A 11 1.50 -6.78 11.63
C TYR A 11 1.60 -8.26 12.05
N ASN A 12 0.51 -9.05 11.95
CA ASN A 12 0.55 -10.47 12.25
C ASN A 12 1.16 -11.32 11.13
N HIS A 13 1.41 -10.72 9.96
CA HIS A 13 1.97 -11.42 8.81
C HIS A 13 3.45 -11.08 8.61
N PRO A 14 4.24 -12.04 8.13
CA PRO A 14 5.62 -11.77 7.76
C PRO A 14 5.65 -10.82 6.56
N LEU A 15 6.66 -9.94 6.52
CA LEU A 15 6.91 -9.01 5.42
C LEU A 15 6.75 -9.63 4.01
N PRO A 16 7.32 -10.81 3.69
CA PRO A 16 7.14 -11.43 2.37
C PRO A 16 5.67 -11.65 1.97
N LYS A 17 4.77 -11.97 2.92
CA LYS A 17 3.34 -12.10 2.61
C LYS A 17 2.69 -10.76 2.27
N ILE A 18 3.15 -9.69 2.91
CA ILE A 18 2.69 -8.32 2.63
C ILE A 18 3.19 -7.90 1.24
N GLU A 19 4.44 -8.20 0.91
CA GLU A 19 5.03 -7.95 -0.40
C GLU A 19 4.29 -8.71 -1.51
N GLU A 20 4.00 -10.00 -1.31
CA GLU A 20 3.18 -10.81 -2.23
C GLU A 20 1.78 -10.21 -2.43
N TRP A 21 1.12 -9.79 -1.34
CA TRP A 21 -0.17 -9.13 -1.42
C TRP A 21 -0.15 -7.83 -2.23
N LEU A 22 0.90 -7.02 -2.07
CA LEU A 22 1.09 -5.81 -2.87
C LEU A 22 1.29 -6.16 -4.35
N GLN A 23 2.10 -7.18 -4.68
CA GLN A 23 2.26 -7.65 -6.05
C GLN A 23 0.93 -8.10 -6.67
N GLU A 24 0.11 -8.85 -5.94
CA GLU A 24 -1.19 -9.33 -6.43
C GLU A 24 -2.19 -8.19 -6.69
N ASN A 25 -2.05 -7.07 -5.98
CA ASN A 25 -2.85 -5.86 -6.23
C ASN A 25 -2.35 -5.01 -7.42
N GLY A 26 -1.28 -5.45 -8.08
CA GLY A 26 -0.65 -4.75 -9.20
C GLY A 26 0.35 -3.69 -8.76
N CYS A 27 0.83 -3.72 -7.52
CA CYS A 27 1.94 -2.88 -7.08
C CYS A 27 3.27 -3.47 -7.56
N GLN A 28 4.21 -2.61 -7.91
CA GLN A 28 5.54 -2.95 -8.36
C GLN A 28 6.55 -2.59 -7.27
N GLN A 29 7.32 -3.57 -6.81
CA GLN A 29 8.38 -3.32 -5.84
C GLN A 29 9.50 -2.50 -6.46
N ASN A 30 10.04 -1.55 -5.70
CA ASN A 30 11.20 -0.79 -6.11
C ASN A 30 12.49 -1.60 -5.85
N SER A 31 13.31 -1.79 -6.89
CA SER A 31 14.58 -2.52 -6.82
C SER A 31 15.63 -1.87 -5.93
N GLU A 32 15.58 -0.55 -5.75
CA GLU A 32 16.52 0.19 -4.89
C GLU A 32 16.04 0.24 -3.44
N LYS A 33 14.73 0.30 -3.24
CA LYS A 33 14.09 0.39 -1.93
C LYS A 33 13.02 -0.69 -1.82
N LEU A 34 13.38 -1.85 -1.26
CA LEU A 34 12.46 -2.99 -1.13
C LEU A 34 11.18 -2.66 -0.33
N HIS A 35 11.25 -1.67 0.56
CA HIS A 35 10.10 -1.17 1.31
C HIS A 35 9.22 -0.20 0.51
N CYS A 36 9.70 0.32 -0.61
CA CYS A 36 8.94 1.18 -1.51
C CYS A 36 8.33 0.36 -2.64
N TRP A 37 7.09 0.69 -2.93
CA TRP A 37 6.23 0.03 -3.89
C TRP A 37 5.50 1.09 -4.70
N TRP A 38 5.29 0.83 -5.96
CA TRP A 38 4.60 1.74 -6.86
C TRP A 38 3.30 1.13 -7.32
N VAL A 39 2.21 1.88 -7.26
CA VAL A 39 0.94 1.48 -7.88
C VAL A 39 0.57 2.49 -8.95
N GLU A 40 0.29 1.97 -10.13
CA GLU A 40 -0.23 2.75 -11.24
C GLU A 40 -1.60 2.19 -11.61
N LYS A 41 -2.64 2.99 -11.39
CA LYS A 41 -4.00 2.73 -11.87
C LYS A 41 -4.30 3.67 -13.03
N PRO A 42 -5.30 3.36 -13.89
CA PRO A 42 -5.64 4.20 -15.03
C PRO A 42 -6.07 5.63 -14.63
N THR A 43 -6.58 5.77 -13.42
CA THR A 43 -7.18 7.00 -12.88
C THR A 43 -6.26 7.76 -11.93
N TRP A 44 -5.26 7.09 -11.34
CA TRP A 44 -4.38 7.68 -10.33
C TRP A 44 -3.12 6.82 -10.14
N LYS A 45 -2.08 7.41 -9.57
CA LYS A 45 -0.82 6.74 -9.25
C LYS A 45 -0.42 7.04 -7.81
N ALA A 46 0.20 6.08 -7.14
CA ALA A 46 0.69 6.28 -5.79
C ALA A 46 1.97 5.50 -5.51
N GLU A 47 2.75 6.00 -4.58
CA GLU A 47 3.88 5.31 -3.98
C GLU A 47 3.47 4.80 -2.59
N LEU A 48 3.62 3.51 -2.36
CA LEU A 48 3.45 2.90 -1.05
C LEU A 48 4.83 2.68 -0.43
N SER A 49 4.99 3.05 0.82
CA SER A 49 6.19 2.83 1.61
C SER A 49 5.81 2.05 2.87
N LEU A 50 6.37 0.86 2.99
CA LEU A 50 6.27 0.01 4.17
C LEU A 50 7.23 0.55 5.23
N ASP A 51 6.71 1.29 6.21
CA ASP A 51 7.47 1.70 7.39
C ASP A 51 7.44 0.59 8.46
N ILE A 52 8.04 0.85 9.63
CA ILE A 52 8.18 -0.13 10.72
C ILE A 52 6.83 -0.47 11.39
N ASP A 53 5.93 0.51 11.55
CA ASP A 53 4.62 0.35 12.24
C ASP A 53 3.42 0.71 11.35
N GLN A 54 3.68 1.32 10.20
CA GLN A 54 2.64 1.89 9.34
C GLN A 54 2.99 1.68 7.86
N LEU A 55 1.96 1.74 7.03
CA LEU A 55 2.06 1.84 5.59
C LEU A 55 1.76 3.29 5.19
N THR A 56 2.72 3.93 4.55
CA THR A 56 2.56 5.28 4.02
C THR A 56 2.22 5.18 2.54
N VAL A 57 1.13 5.79 2.10
CA VAL A 57 0.70 5.87 0.70
C VAL A 57 0.71 7.32 0.27
N ARG A 58 1.50 7.63 -0.75
CA ARG A 58 1.61 8.94 -1.37
C ARG A 58 0.99 8.89 -2.77
N TYR A 59 -0.22 9.42 -2.90
CA TYR A 59 -0.87 9.63 -4.18
C TYR A 59 -0.22 10.82 -4.89
N VAL A 60 0.29 10.58 -6.10
CA VAL A 60 0.99 11.59 -6.90
C VAL A 60 -0.01 12.29 -7.82
N ASP A 61 0.00 13.62 -7.84
CA ASP A 61 -0.92 14.44 -8.65
C ASP A 61 -2.40 14.22 -8.29
N ALA A 62 -2.68 13.99 -7.01
CA ALA A 62 -4.02 13.60 -6.54
C ALA A 62 -4.87 14.77 -6.02
N SER A 63 -4.26 15.92 -5.76
CA SER A 63 -4.96 17.13 -5.33
C SER A 63 -5.38 17.98 -6.53
N ASP A 64 -6.44 18.78 -6.37
CA ASP A 64 -6.94 19.73 -7.39
C ASP A 64 -5.87 20.76 -7.83
N ASN A 65 -4.89 21.03 -6.96
CA ASN A 65 -3.75 21.92 -7.22
C ASN A 65 -2.48 21.21 -7.74
N GLY A 66 -2.52 19.89 -7.95
CA GLY A 66 -1.35 19.09 -8.36
C GLY A 66 -0.42 18.69 -7.19
N ASP A 67 -0.84 18.93 -5.94
CA ASP A 67 -0.10 18.46 -4.77
C ASP A 67 -0.24 16.94 -4.57
N ASP A 68 0.80 16.33 -4.01
CA ASP A 68 0.79 14.94 -3.59
C ASP A 68 -0.03 14.78 -2.29
N ILE A 69 -0.91 13.77 -2.25
CA ILE A 69 -1.68 13.43 -1.05
C ILE A 69 -0.99 12.25 -0.36
N GLN A 70 -0.52 12.46 0.88
CA GLN A 70 0.06 11.39 1.69
C GLN A 70 -0.91 10.93 2.78
N ARG A 71 -1.14 9.62 2.86
CA ARG A 71 -1.90 8.95 3.92
C ARG A 71 -1.04 7.91 4.61
N SER A 72 -1.15 7.82 5.93
CA SER A 72 -0.44 6.83 6.72
C SER A 72 -1.44 5.95 7.45
N PHE A 73 -1.34 4.65 7.23
CA PHE A 73 -2.23 3.65 7.79
C PHE A 73 -1.45 2.73 8.71
N LYS A 74 -1.94 2.49 9.93
CA LYS A 74 -1.25 1.60 10.88
C LYS A 74 -1.40 0.14 10.47
N TYR A 75 -0.36 -0.67 10.69
CA TYR A 75 -0.45 -2.12 10.48
C TYR A 75 -1.40 -2.85 11.44
N SER A 76 -1.89 -2.14 12.47
CA SER A 76 -3.00 -2.60 13.31
C SER A 76 -4.32 -2.74 12.55
N LEU A 77 -4.44 -2.12 11.36
CA LEU A 77 -5.61 -2.27 10.50
C LEU A 77 -5.59 -3.63 9.80
N SER A 78 -6.79 -4.15 9.57
CA SER A 78 -7.02 -5.36 8.78
C SER A 78 -6.52 -5.16 7.36
N ARG A 79 -6.03 -6.25 6.75
CA ARG A 79 -5.55 -6.21 5.36
C ARG A 79 -6.64 -5.71 4.40
N GLN A 80 -7.90 -6.08 4.65
CA GLN A 80 -9.02 -5.59 3.84
C GLN A 80 -9.23 -4.08 3.97
N ASP A 81 -9.26 -3.54 5.19
CA ASP A 81 -9.39 -2.09 5.41
C ASP A 81 -8.27 -1.31 4.72
N LEU A 82 -7.04 -1.81 4.77
CA LEU A 82 -5.91 -1.23 4.06
C LEU A 82 -6.12 -1.27 2.55
N GLU A 83 -6.45 -2.44 2.00
CA GLU A 83 -6.72 -2.61 0.58
C GLU A 83 -7.79 -1.63 0.10
N GLU A 84 -8.94 -1.57 0.77
CA GLU A 84 -10.01 -0.65 0.43
C GLU A 84 -9.55 0.81 0.55
N ALA A 85 -8.85 1.19 1.62
CA ALA A 85 -8.42 2.57 1.82
C ALA A 85 -7.31 3.04 0.85
N ILE A 86 -6.52 2.12 0.32
CA ILE A 86 -5.41 2.41 -0.62
C ILE A 86 -5.91 2.38 -2.06
N PHE A 87 -6.68 1.36 -2.42
CA PHE A 87 -7.08 1.13 -3.81
C PHE A 87 -8.41 1.81 -4.18
N CYS A 88 -9.19 2.31 -3.23
CA CYS A 88 -10.33 3.17 -3.51
C CYS A 88 -9.91 4.56 -4.02
N GLY A 89 -8.62 4.93 -3.89
CA GLY A 89 -8.08 6.20 -4.35
C GLY A 89 -8.14 7.34 -3.31
N PRO A 90 -7.64 8.54 -3.68
CA PRO A 90 -7.58 9.72 -2.80
C PRO A 90 -8.96 10.26 -2.38
#